data_AF-A2Q7N6-F1
#
_entry.id   AF-A2Q7N6-F1
#
_cell.length_a   1.000
_cell.length_b   1.000
_cell.length_c   1.000
_cell.angle_alpha   90.00
_cell.angle_beta   90.00
_cell.angle_gamma   90.00
#
_symmetry.space_group_name_H-M   'P 1'
#
loop_
_entity.id
_entity.type
_entity.pdbx_description
1 polymer ?
#
loop_
_entity_poly.entity_id
_entity_poly.type
_entity_poly.pdbx_seq_one_letter_code
_entity_poly.pdbx_strand_id
1 'polypeptide(L)'
;MISILSLLSLPLFHNLAHAGTIYHSNFTSSLSPFSACNVESPSYSTATDGNLTVYFDESYYDGTRDRKGAEICVFEDGTSTNVRQMTKEGWQGFSIYVPSDTYPTDKSAIIAQQFCPGGCSSWCGTVEIVNNTLQTTHRAACSTGTTATLVDDIDRDAWHSVVVHMRVSEESDGAYEVWWDGEQVYSVEDIDVGFGTWDDNDTLTTGWYFKNGEYCFGRSTLITSLALTKQNAPSESKITTSETNVNVPHYGLGEAELAKNMSSISAALVRRGTEVISARLQTSQQPLIKEWIGIFLVFFTVFAFGLAINWVAYTCAEVIATLAAIEDPNSNSTPYIHLDNETTNPDDPELSTITTSKPITSDFRTAINHLRTLGGGGFFSTFRGFRMYLAFIWLDAGLALLIPMFIPVPIHMGLVSFMTDFIGRMFLATGKRHGFIYRRMLGYQHWRRIAPVAVLHNVVMSVTYSVNLAASRFVGRVIWVILGGEHGKGSSGGNAEGGIGVVLLIMFFLLLTVPVKAIFTRVAASMLPEGLDPILPFDRRFGGKVIPEGGSETLSIMEAWTTFEWSARVRYFKVFLKALALEVALGVLGGLLVIGELKWLLYSH
;
A
#
# COMPACT_ATOMS: atom_id res chain seq x y z
N MET A 1 16.52 16.90 -3.38
CA MET A 1 16.80 15.53 -2.91
C MET A 1 15.53 14.73 -2.63
N ILE A 2 14.48 15.33 -2.04
CA ILE A 2 13.15 14.70 -1.86
C ILE A 2 12.59 14.07 -3.17
N SER A 3 12.92 14.63 -4.33
CA SER A 3 12.50 14.10 -5.65
C SER A 3 13.01 12.69 -6.02
N ILE A 4 14.10 12.20 -5.40
CA ILE A 4 14.61 10.84 -5.67
C ILE A 4 13.89 9.80 -4.79
N LEU A 5 13.31 10.23 -3.66
CA LEU A 5 12.48 9.36 -2.82
C LEU A 5 11.06 9.19 -3.35
N SER A 6 10.50 10.22 -4.00
CA SER A 6 9.21 10.07 -4.70
C SER A 6 9.28 9.03 -5.84
N LEU A 7 10.46 8.85 -6.41
CA LEU A 7 10.80 7.79 -7.38
C LEU A 7 10.72 6.37 -6.79
N LEU A 8 10.95 6.20 -5.47
CA LEU A 8 10.90 4.91 -4.76
C LEU A 8 9.52 4.64 -4.14
N SER A 9 8.71 5.66 -3.88
CA SER A 9 7.38 5.52 -3.26
C SER A 9 6.24 5.32 -4.24
N LEU A 10 6.41 5.68 -5.52
CA LEU A 10 5.35 5.59 -6.54
C LEU A 10 4.94 4.16 -6.99
N PRO A 11 5.81 3.13 -6.97
CA PRO A 11 5.37 1.77 -7.28
C PRO A 11 4.70 1.06 -6.10
N LEU A 12 4.84 1.55 -4.85
CA LEU A 12 4.29 0.89 -3.66
C LEU A 12 2.77 1.13 -3.46
N PHE A 13 2.22 2.21 -4.00
CA PHE A 13 0.81 2.58 -3.82
C PHE A 13 -0.11 2.22 -5.00
N HIS A 14 0.42 1.63 -6.08
CA HIS A 14 -0.39 1.18 -7.22
C HIS A 14 -0.96 -0.24 -7.05
N ASN A 15 -0.58 -0.97 -6.00
CA ASN A 15 -1.10 -2.30 -5.68
C ASN A 15 -1.86 -2.31 -4.34
N LEU A 16 -2.73 -1.33 -4.10
CA LEU A 16 -3.87 -1.59 -3.23
C LEU A 16 -4.79 -2.52 -4.02
N ALA A 17 -4.69 -3.82 -3.73
CA ALA A 17 -5.58 -4.85 -4.22
C ALA A 17 -7.02 -4.33 -4.18
N HIS A 18 -7.72 -4.39 -5.32
CA HIS A 18 -9.16 -4.24 -5.33
C HIS A 18 -9.72 -5.32 -4.40
N ALA A 19 -10.28 -4.92 -3.25
CA ALA A 19 -11.03 -5.83 -2.41
C ALA A 19 -12.14 -6.47 -3.26
N GLY A 20 -12.17 -7.79 -3.36
CA GLY A 20 -13.18 -8.51 -4.13
C GLY A 20 -14.60 -8.20 -3.64
N THR A 21 -15.58 -8.25 -4.54
CA THR A 21 -16.99 -8.05 -4.20
C THR A 21 -17.55 -9.30 -3.51
N ILE A 22 -18.02 -9.18 -2.27
CA ILE A 22 -18.66 -10.28 -1.54
C ILE A 22 -20.17 -10.32 -1.84
N TYR A 23 -20.65 -11.41 -2.42
CA TYR A 23 -22.08 -11.72 -2.54
C TYR A 23 -22.50 -12.67 -1.41
N HIS A 24 -23.52 -12.30 -0.63
CA HIS A 24 -23.96 -13.10 0.51
C HIS A 24 -25.47 -12.92 0.76
N SER A 25 -26.13 -13.97 1.25
CA SER A 25 -27.51 -13.92 1.72
C SER A 25 -27.67 -14.82 2.95
N ASN A 26 -28.59 -14.46 3.83
CA ASN A 26 -29.03 -15.31 4.95
C ASN A 26 -30.37 -15.98 4.67
N PHE A 27 -30.97 -15.74 3.49
CA PHE A 27 -32.24 -16.33 3.04
C PHE A 27 -33.41 -16.17 4.02
N THR A 28 -33.42 -15.12 4.85
CA THR A 28 -34.52 -14.90 5.82
C THR A 28 -35.83 -14.51 5.15
N SER A 29 -35.77 -13.81 4.01
CA SER A 29 -36.97 -13.29 3.35
C SER A 29 -36.89 -13.20 1.82
N SER A 30 -35.72 -13.42 1.22
CA SER A 30 -35.54 -13.38 -0.24
C SER A 30 -34.26 -14.08 -0.69
N LEU A 31 -34.15 -14.33 -1.99
CA LEU A 31 -32.93 -14.85 -2.62
C LEU A 31 -31.83 -13.78 -2.79
N SER A 32 -32.17 -12.49 -2.66
CA SER A 32 -31.24 -11.38 -2.91
C SER A 32 -29.95 -11.52 -2.09
N PRO A 33 -28.77 -11.23 -2.66
CA PRO A 33 -28.49 -10.68 -4.00
C PRO A 33 -28.54 -11.72 -5.14
N PHE A 34 -28.88 -12.97 -4.84
CA PHE A 34 -29.00 -14.02 -5.84
C PHE A 34 -30.40 -14.02 -6.50
N SER A 35 -30.48 -14.71 -7.62
CA SER A 35 -31.71 -14.99 -8.37
C SER A 35 -31.76 -16.47 -8.73
N ALA A 36 -32.96 -17.04 -8.79
CA ALA A 36 -33.12 -18.41 -9.26
C ALA A 36 -32.68 -18.51 -10.74
N CYS A 37 -31.93 -19.55 -11.08
CA CYS A 37 -31.43 -19.81 -12.42
C CYS A 37 -31.51 -21.30 -12.73
N ASN A 38 -31.44 -21.66 -14.01
CA ASN A 38 -31.51 -23.06 -14.45
C ASN A 38 -32.71 -23.81 -13.83
N VAL A 39 -33.87 -23.15 -13.74
CA VAL A 39 -35.06 -23.61 -13.01
C VAL A 39 -36.30 -23.52 -13.89
N GLU A 40 -37.17 -24.53 -13.82
CA GLU A 40 -38.49 -24.53 -14.44
C GLU A 40 -39.53 -25.18 -13.52
N SER A 41 -40.71 -24.55 -13.41
CA SER A 41 -41.84 -25.09 -12.66
C SER A 41 -42.17 -26.52 -13.10
N PRO A 42 -42.36 -27.47 -12.16
CA PRO A 42 -42.56 -27.27 -10.72
C PRO A 42 -41.28 -27.25 -9.88
N SER A 43 -40.08 -27.31 -10.49
CA SER A 43 -38.81 -27.10 -9.78
C SER A 43 -38.69 -25.66 -9.28
N TYR A 44 -38.02 -25.45 -8.15
CA TYR A 44 -37.89 -24.12 -7.55
C TYR A 44 -36.63 -23.96 -6.69
N SER A 45 -36.20 -22.69 -6.54
CA SER A 45 -35.23 -22.24 -5.54
C SER A 45 -35.91 -21.15 -4.73
N THR A 46 -36.12 -21.37 -3.42
CA THR A 46 -36.89 -20.44 -2.57
C THR A 46 -36.19 -20.17 -1.25
N ALA A 47 -36.20 -18.91 -0.82
CA ALA A 47 -35.66 -18.49 0.47
C ALA A 47 -36.78 -18.37 1.50
N THR A 48 -36.75 -19.20 2.55
CA THR A 48 -37.72 -19.17 3.65
C THR A 48 -37.02 -19.50 4.97
N ASP A 49 -37.35 -18.76 6.03
CA ASP A 49 -36.90 -19.02 7.41
C ASP A 49 -35.38 -19.21 7.59
N GLY A 50 -34.59 -18.47 6.82
CA GLY A 50 -33.14 -18.49 6.91
C GLY A 50 -32.47 -19.57 6.06
N ASN A 51 -33.24 -20.28 5.24
CA ASN A 51 -32.77 -21.35 4.37
C ASN A 51 -33.18 -21.09 2.92
N LEU A 52 -32.30 -21.46 2.00
CA LEU A 52 -32.61 -21.66 0.59
C LEU A 52 -33.01 -23.11 0.39
N THR A 53 -34.27 -23.37 0.09
CA THR A 53 -34.75 -24.69 -0.33
C THR A 53 -34.74 -24.78 -1.85
N VAL A 54 -34.05 -25.78 -2.35
CA VAL A 54 -33.96 -26.13 -3.77
C VAL A 54 -34.71 -27.42 -3.99
N TYR A 55 -35.63 -27.42 -4.94
CA TYR A 55 -36.40 -28.59 -5.33
C TYR A 55 -36.32 -28.81 -6.83
N PHE A 56 -35.98 -30.03 -7.23
CA PHE A 56 -35.95 -30.44 -8.63
C PHE A 56 -36.92 -31.60 -8.88
N ASP A 57 -37.73 -31.45 -9.92
CA ASP A 57 -38.68 -32.45 -10.41
C ASP A 57 -38.28 -32.94 -11.80
N GLU A 58 -37.71 -34.15 -11.87
CA GLU A 58 -37.27 -34.75 -13.12
C GLU A 58 -38.44 -35.06 -14.07
N SER A 59 -39.68 -35.21 -13.58
CA SER A 59 -40.82 -35.52 -14.46
C SER A 59 -41.09 -34.41 -15.48
N TYR A 60 -40.57 -33.20 -15.24
CA TYR A 60 -40.63 -32.04 -16.13
C TYR A 60 -39.32 -31.77 -16.88
N TYR A 61 -38.32 -32.65 -16.73
CA TYR A 61 -37.06 -32.54 -17.46
C TYR A 61 -37.24 -32.95 -18.93
N ASP A 62 -36.97 -32.02 -19.84
CA ASP A 62 -37.12 -32.22 -21.28
C ASP A 62 -35.81 -32.58 -22.02
N GLY A 63 -34.73 -32.85 -21.28
CA GLY A 63 -33.42 -33.15 -21.84
C GLY A 63 -32.54 -31.92 -22.09
N THR A 64 -33.05 -30.69 -21.94
CA THR A 64 -32.26 -29.47 -22.17
C THR A 64 -31.37 -29.11 -20.99
N ARG A 65 -30.25 -28.45 -21.24
CA ARG A 65 -29.30 -28.08 -20.18
C ARG A 65 -29.92 -27.17 -19.11
N ASP A 66 -30.77 -26.24 -19.53
CA ASP A 66 -31.26 -25.18 -18.64
C ASP A 66 -32.43 -25.62 -17.75
N ARG A 67 -32.97 -26.83 -17.99
CA ARG A 67 -34.03 -27.47 -17.19
C ARG A 67 -33.51 -28.64 -16.36
N LYS A 68 -32.18 -28.79 -16.28
CA LYS A 68 -31.50 -29.91 -15.64
C LYS A 68 -31.23 -29.67 -14.15
N GLY A 69 -32.18 -29.07 -13.43
CA GLY A 69 -32.00 -28.72 -12.03
C GLY A 69 -32.80 -27.52 -11.55
N ALA A 70 -32.33 -26.93 -10.45
CA ALA A 70 -32.73 -25.64 -9.93
C ALA A 70 -31.53 -25.04 -9.18
N GLU A 71 -31.09 -23.84 -9.57
CA GLU A 71 -29.89 -23.20 -9.01
C GLU A 71 -30.18 -21.75 -8.58
N ILE A 72 -29.19 -21.13 -7.96
CA ILE A 72 -29.10 -19.70 -7.72
C ILE A 72 -27.83 -19.14 -8.36
N CYS A 73 -27.98 -17.96 -8.95
CA CYS A 73 -26.97 -17.23 -9.69
C CYS A 73 -26.97 -15.75 -9.28
N VAL A 74 -25.93 -15.01 -9.66
CA VAL A 74 -25.92 -13.54 -9.58
C VAL A 74 -26.00 -12.98 -10.99
N PHE A 75 -27.03 -12.19 -11.27
CA PHE A 75 -27.23 -11.59 -12.58
C PHE A 75 -26.93 -10.09 -12.59
N GLU A 76 -26.53 -9.57 -13.75
CA GLU A 76 -26.45 -8.13 -13.97
C GLU A 76 -27.85 -7.53 -13.88
N ASP A 77 -27.95 -6.33 -13.30
CA ASP A 77 -29.23 -5.67 -13.03
C ASP A 77 -30.11 -5.59 -14.29
N GLY A 78 -31.29 -6.21 -14.20
CA GLY A 78 -32.29 -6.22 -15.28
C GLY A 78 -31.99 -7.18 -16.43
N THR A 79 -31.00 -8.09 -16.30
CA THR A 79 -30.68 -9.10 -17.32
C THR A 79 -30.69 -10.52 -16.75
N SER A 80 -30.47 -11.52 -17.61
CA SER A 80 -30.19 -12.92 -17.25
C SER A 80 -28.70 -13.29 -17.45
N THR A 81 -27.84 -12.29 -17.62
CA THR A 81 -26.40 -12.47 -17.78
C THR A 81 -25.75 -12.63 -16.42
N ASN A 82 -24.98 -13.70 -16.21
CA ASN A 82 -24.25 -13.91 -14.97
C ASN A 82 -23.18 -12.84 -14.77
N VAL A 83 -23.11 -12.28 -13.57
CA VAL A 83 -22.05 -11.34 -13.20
C VAL A 83 -20.73 -12.07 -13.14
N ARG A 84 -19.71 -11.46 -13.75
CA ARG A 84 -18.32 -11.87 -13.55
C ARG A 84 -17.90 -11.57 -12.11
N GLN A 85 -17.65 -12.60 -11.31
CA GLN A 85 -17.37 -12.44 -9.87
C GLN A 85 -15.87 -12.39 -9.59
N MET A 86 -15.07 -13.24 -10.26
CA MET A 86 -13.62 -13.32 -10.07
C MET A 86 -12.87 -13.45 -11.39
N THR A 87 -11.57 -13.14 -11.38
CA THR A 87 -10.69 -13.25 -12.56
C THR A 87 -9.45 -14.12 -12.32
N LYS A 88 -8.97 -14.23 -11.08
CA LYS A 88 -7.80 -15.07 -10.72
C LYS A 88 -8.09 -16.02 -9.56
N GLU A 89 -8.65 -15.52 -8.47
CA GLU A 89 -8.79 -16.30 -7.23
C GLU A 89 -10.12 -15.97 -6.54
N GLY A 90 -10.73 -16.96 -5.89
CA GLY A 90 -12.08 -16.82 -5.33
C GLY A 90 -12.47 -17.91 -4.34
N TRP A 91 -13.39 -17.56 -3.45
CA TRP A 91 -13.88 -18.40 -2.35
C TRP A 91 -15.40 -18.52 -2.38
N GLN A 92 -15.91 -19.73 -2.20
CA GLN A 92 -17.34 -20.03 -2.10
C GLN A 92 -17.62 -20.75 -0.78
N GLY A 93 -18.52 -20.22 0.03
CA GLY A 93 -18.91 -20.83 1.31
C GLY A 93 -20.42 -21.01 1.40
N PHE A 94 -20.86 -22.18 1.86
CA PHE A 94 -22.27 -22.50 2.08
C PHE A 94 -22.41 -23.64 3.08
N SER A 95 -23.56 -23.77 3.73
CA SER A 95 -23.90 -24.97 4.49
C SER A 95 -24.96 -25.78 3.74
N ILE A 96 -24.90 -27.11 3.83
CA ILE A 96 -25.83 -28.04 3.19
C ILE A 96 -26.57 -28.88 4.22
N TYR A 97 -27.84 -29.16 3.95
CA TYR A 97 -28.65 -30.14 4.67
C TYR A 97 -29.24 -31.12 3.66
N VAL A 98 -28.92 -32.40 3.83
CA VAL A 98 -29.36 -33.48 2.94
C VAL A 98 -30.40 -34.34 3.68
N PRO A 99 -31.70 -34.20 3.37
CA PRO A 99 -32.74 -35.00 4.02
C PRO A 99 -32.61 -36.49 3.69
N SER A 100 -32.81 -37.38 4.67
CA SER A 100 -32.82 -38.83 4.42
C SER A 100 -34.11 -39.33 3.78
N ASP A 101 -35.21 -38.61 3.95
CA ASP A 101 -36.55 -38.99 3.49
C ASP A 101 -36.88 -38.48 2.08
N THR A 102 -36.42 -37.28 1.73
CA THR A 102 -36.73 -36.65 0.44
C THR A 102 -35.56 -36.57 -0.54
N TYR A 103 -34.32 -36.70 -0.10
CA TYR A 103 -33.16 -36.68 -1.02
C TYR A 103 -32.69 -38.12 -1.27
N PRO A 104 -32.54 -38.57 -2.52
CA PRO A 104 -32.19 -39.95 -2.82
C PRO A 104 -30.72 -40.29 -2.50
N THR A 105 -30.44 -41.58 -2.27
CA THR A 105 -29.10 -42.10 -1.93
C THR A 105 -28.39 -42.77 -3.11
N ASP A 106 -29.04 -42.86 -4.27
CA ASP A 106 -28.58 -43.60 -5.45
C ASP A 106 -28.46 -42.67 -6.69
N LYS A 107 -28.30 -41.36 -6.45
CA LYS A 107 -28.35 -40.32 -7.48
C LYS A 107 -27.16 -39.39 -7.43
N SER A 108 -26.97 -38.66 -8.52
CA SER A 108 -25.86 -37.72 -8.69
C SER A 108 -26.35 -36.34 -9.06
N ALA A 109 -25.95 -35.34 -8.28
CA ALA A 109 -26.20 -33.94 -8.57
C ALA A 109 -25.00 -33.09 -8.17
N ILE A 110 -24.71 -32.08 -8.99
CA ILE A 110 -23.79 -31.01 -8.63
C ILE A 110 -24.55 -30.04 -7.71
N ILE A 111 -23.99 -29.75 -6.54
CA ILE A 111 -24.59 -28.85 -5.55
C ILE A 111 -23.96 -27.45 -5.53
N ALA A 112 -22.74 -27.35 -6.06
CA ALA A 112 -22.05 -26.08 -6.28
C ALA A 112 -21.18 -26.16 -7.54
N GLN A 113 -21.17 -25.08 -8.33
CA GLN A 113 -20.37 -24.96 -9.55
C GLN A 113 -19.48 -23.73 -9.48
N GLN A 114 -18.21 -23.91 -9.84
CA GLN A 114 -17.34 -22.83 -10.29
C GLN A 114 -17.44 -22.79 -11.81
N PHE A 115 -18.12 -21.77 -12.34
CA PHE A 115 -18.49 -21.68 -13.75
C PHE A 115 -17.54 -20.77 -14.53
N CYS A 116 -16.98 -21.32 -15.61
CA CYS A 116 -16.07 -20.64 -16.51
C CYS A 116 -16.80 -20.34 -17.84
N PRO A 117 -17.20 -19.08 -18.10
CA PRO A 117 -18.01 -18.70 -19.26
C PRO A 117 -17.27 -18.72 -20.61
N GLY A 118 -15.94 -18.77 -20.62
CA GLY A 118 -15.12 -18.80 -21.84
C GLY A 118 -14.95 -20.20 -22.45
N GLY A 119 -14.49 -20.27 -23.70
CA GLY A 119 -14.31 -21.56 -24.41
C GLY A 119 -15.66 -22.25 -24.68
N CYS A 120 -15.87 -23.43 -24.10
CA CYS A 120 -17.15 -24.15 -24.23
C CYS A 120 -18.26 -23.65 -23.28
N SER A 121 -17.96 -22.70 -22.39
CA SER A 121 -18.89 -22.14 -21.40
C SER A 121 -19.50 -23.21 -20.49
N SER A 122 -18.73 -23.66 -19.49
CA SER A 122 -19.09 -24.77 -18.62
C SER A 122 -18.47 -24.62 -17.23
N TRP A 123 -18.82 -25.51 -16.30
CA TRP A 123 -18.15 -25.59 -15.00
C TRP A 123 -16.66 -25.95 -15.18
N CYS A 124 -15.79 -25.34 -14.40
CA CYS A 124 -14.37 -25.67 -14.27
C CYS A 124 -14.05 -26.28 -12.90
N GLY A 125 -14.97 -26.17 -11.94
CA GLY A 125 -14.96 -26.88 -10.67
C GLY A 125 -16.39 -27.22 -10.21
N THR A 126 -16.54 -28.28 -9.41
CA THR A 126 -17.81 -28.73 -8.85
C THR A 126 -17.65 -29.30 -7.45
N VAL A 127 -18.72 -29.19 -6.65
CA VAL A 127 -18.98 -30.06 -5.49
C VAL A 127 -20.25 -30.83 -5.78
N GLU A 128 -20.21 -32.15 -5.58
CA GLU A 128 -21.22 -33.08 -6.06
C GLU A 128 -21.63 -34.04 -4.95
N ILE A 129 -22.92 -34.35 -4.89
CA ILE A 129 -23.39 -35.52 -4.15
C ILE A 129 -23.53 -36.64 -5.18
N VAL A 130 -22.81 -37.73 -4.98
CA VAL A 130 -22.86 -38.93 -5.82
C VAL A 130 -23.21 -40.11 -4.94
N ASN A 131 -24.42 -40.62 -5.11
CA ASN A 131 -25.08 -41.57 -4.21
C ASN A 131 -25.25 -40.98 -2.81
N ASN A 132 -24.36 -41.33 -1.87
CA ASN A 132 -24.25 -40.69 -0.56
C ASN A 132 -22.82 -40.18 -0.27
N THR A 133 -21.97 -40.11 -1.29
CA THR A 133 -20.61 -39.57 -1.18
C THR A 133 -20.63 -38.10 -1.56
N LEU A 134 -19.75 -37.31 -0.93
CA LEU A 134 -19.42 -35.97 -1.40
C LEU A 134 -18.17 -36.06 -2.26
N GLN A 135 -18.23 -35.52 -3.48
CA GLN A 135 -17.11 -35.50 -4.42
C GLN A 135 -16.85 -34.08 -4.89
N THR A 136 -15.64 -33.86 -5.40
CA THR A 136 -15.30 -32.66 -6.17
C THR A 136 -14.69 -33.05 -7.50
N THR A 137 -14.96 -32.25 -8.54
CA THR A 137 -14.29 -32.36 -9.83
C THR A 137 -13.76 -31.01 -10.26
N HIS A 138 -12.51 -30.93 -10.71
CA HIS A 138 -11.92 -29.71 -11.29
C HIS A 138 -11.21 -29.99 -12.61
N ARG A 139 -11.05 -28.97 -13.47
CA ARG A 139 -10.45 -29.12 -14.79
C ARG A 139 -9.92 -27.82 -15.40
N ALA A 140 -8.88 -27.97 -16.21
CA ALA A 140 -8.23 -26.91 -17.00
C ALA A 140 -8.86 -26.68 -18.39
N ALA A 141 -9.76 -27.56 -18.83
CA ALA A 141 -10.37 -27.49 -20.14
C ALA A 141 -11.74 -28.18 -20.15
N CYS A 142 -12.46 -28.04 -21.25
CA CYS A 142 -13.74 -28.71 -21.49
C CYS A 142 -13.57 -30.20 -21.82
N SER A 143 -12.85 -30.91 -20.97
CA SER A 143 -12.50 -32.32 -21.06
C SER A 143 -12.89 -33.04 -19.76
N THR A 144 -12.48 -34.29 -19.64
CA THR A 144 -12.54 -35.05 -18.38
C THR A 144 -11.78 -34.30 -17.29
N GLY A 145 -12.42 -34.06 -16.15
CA GLY A 145 -11.80 -33.45 -14.99
C GLY A 145 -11.16 -34.46 -14.05
N THR A 146 -10.42 -33.94 -13.06
CA THR A 146 -9.89 -34.71 -11.95
C THR A 146 -10.95 -34.77 -10.87
N THR A 147 -11.41 -35.97 -10.53
CA THR A 147 -12.43 -36.20 -9.50
C THR A 147 -11.81 -36.79 -8.25
N ALA A 148 -12.21 -36.30 -7.08
CA ALA A 148 -11.82 -36.83 -5.78
C ALA A 148 -13.03 -36.97 -4.85
N THR A 149 -13.08 -38.06 -4.10
CA THR A 149 -14.05 -38.23 -3.01
C THR A 149 -13.58 -37.42 -1.80
N LEU A 150 -14.44 -36.53 -1.31
CA LEU A 150 -14.22 -35.68 -0.15
C LEU A 150 -14.71 -36.35 1.14
N VAL A 151 -15.89 -36.99 1.06
CA VAL A 151 -16.56 -37.67 2.16
C VAL A 151 -17.20 -38.96 1.62
N ASP A 152 -16.88 -40.10 2.23
CA ASP A 152 -17.34 -41.42 1.76
C ASP A 152 -18.81 -41.73 2.13
N ASP A 153 -19.35 -41.05 3.15
CA ASP A 153 -20.73 -41.21 3.58
C ASP A 153 -21.20 -39.92 4.26
N ILE A 154 -22.11 -39.19 3.61
CA ILE A 154 -22.66 -37.94 4.14
C ILE A 154 -23.62 -38.30 5.29
N ASP A 155 -23.40 -37.70 6.46
CA ASP A 155 -24.35 -37.76 7.57
C ASP A 155 -25.62 -36.99 7.18
N ARG A 156 -26.76 -37.68 7.20
CA ARG A 156 -28.02 -37.09 6.72
C ARG A 156 -28.78 -36.45 7.86
N ASP A 157 -29.74 -35.61 7.50
CA ASP A 157 -30.56 -34.86 8.46
C ASP A 157 -29.73 -33.98 9.41
N ALA A 158 -28.54 -33.58 8.95
CA ALA A 158 -27.61 -32.70 9.63
C ALA A 158 -27.14 -31.58 8.70
N TRP A 159 -26.76 -30.45 9.29
CA TRP A 159 -26.14 -29.34 8.56
C TRP A 159 -24.63 -29.53 8.51
N HIS A 160 -24.08 -29.45 7.31
CA HIS A 160 -22.64 -29.50 7.04
C HIS A 160 -22.13 -28.22 6.42
N SER A 161 -20.95 -27.76 6.81
CA SER A 161 -20.33 -26.56 6.24
C SER A 161 -19.36 -26.93 5.12
N VAL A 162 -19.47 -26.26 3.98
CA VAL A 162 -18.62 -26.44 2.80
C VAL A 162 -17.94 -25.12 2.46
N VAL A 163 -16.63 -25.16 2.24
CA VAL A 163 -15.87 -24.03 1.69
C VAL A 163 -15.05 -24.54 0.51
N VAL A 164 -15.09 -23.83 -0.61
CA VAL A 164 -14.29 -24.11 -1.80
C VAL A 164 -13.41 -22.89 -2.08
N HIS A 165 -12.13 -23.15 -2.33
CA HIS A 165 -11.17 -22.19 -2.83
C HIS A 165 -10.70 -22.61 -4.21
N MET A 166 -10.67 -21.67 -5.16
CA MET A 166 -10.14 -21.90 -6.50
C MET A 166 -9.29 -20.71 -6.96
N ARG A 167 -8.05 -21.00 -7.32
CA ARG A 167 -7.13 -20.09 -8.02
C ARG A 167 -6.91 -20.61 -9.43
N VAL A 168 -7.39 -19.88 -10.44
CA VAL A 168 -7.30 -20.29 -11.84
C VAL A 168 -5.89 -20.07 -12.39
N SER A 169 -5.44 -20.94 -13.28
CA SER A 169 -4.14 -20.85 -13.97
C SER A 169 -4.13 -21.68 -15.24
N GLU A 170 -3.44 -21.18 -16.28
CA GLU A 170 -2.93 -21.97 -17.42
C GLU A 170 -1.39 -22.10 -17.44
N GLU A 171 -0.73 -21.63 -16.37
CA GLU A 171 0.74 -21.67 -16.20
C GLU A 171 1.20 -22.56 -15.01
N SER A 172 0.40 -23.55 -14.62
CA SER A 172 0.67 -24.42 -13.46
C SER A 172 0.84 -23.71 -12.11
N ASP A 173 0.20 -22.55 -11.88
CA ASP A 173 0.14 -21.83 -10.60
C ASP A 173 -1.29 -21.84 -10.01
N GLY A 174 -2.12 -22.81 -10.40
CA GLY A 174 -3.50 -22.92 -9.94
C GLY A 174 -3.63 -23.73 -8.66
N ALA A 175 -4.75 -23.54 -7.97
CA ALA A 175 -5.10 -24.28 -6.77
C ALA A 175 -6.60 -24.60 -6.73
N TYR A 176 -6.94 -25.76 -6.16
CA TYR A 176 -8.32 -26.15 -5.87
C TYR A 176 -8.39 -26.88 -4.53
N GLU A 177 -9.12 -26.29 -3.57
CA GLU A 177 -9.14 -26.76 -2.19
C GLU A 177 -10.57 -26.77 -1.65
N VAL A 178 -10.89 -27.76 -0.80
CA VAL A 178 -12.22 -27.94 -0.22
C VAL A 178 -12.14 -28.26 1.27
N TRP A 179 -12.98 -27.57 2.06
CA TRP A 179 -13.19 -27.85 3.48
C TRP A 179 -14.60 -28.38 3.73
N TRP A 180 -14.68 -29.36 4.63
CA TRP A 180 -15.92 -29.96 5.12
C TRP A 180 -15.92 -29.89 6.65
N ASP A 181 -16.95 -29.25 7.23
CA ASP A 181 -17.09 -29.05 8.69
C ASP A 181 -15.84 -28.47 9.39
N GLY A 182 -15.10 -27.64 8.65
CA GLY A 182 -13.90 -26.95 9.14
C GLY A 182 -12.59 -27.71 8.95
N GLU A 183 -12.63 -28.96 8.47
CA GLU A 183 -11.45 -29.75 8.10
C GLU A 183 -11.15 -29.60 6.61
N GLN A 184 -9.87 -29.44 6.24
CA GLN A 184 -9.46 -29.43 4.83
C GLN A 184 -9.44 -30.86 4.30
N VAL A 185 -10.48 -31.23 3.56
CA VAL A 185 -10.67 -32.59 3.04
C VAL A 185 -10.05 -32.80 1.67
N TYR A 186 -9.74 -31.70 0.96
CA TYR A 186 -9.06 -31.76 -0.33
C TYR A 186 -8.20 -30.52 -0.57
N SER A 187 -7.02 -30.73 -1.15
CA SER A 187 -6.08 -29.67 -1.52
C SER A 187 -5.21 -30.13 -2.67
N VAL A 188 -5.16 -29.33 -3.73
CA VAL A 188 -4.20 -29.49 -4.81
C VAL A 188 -3.73 -28.11 -5.27
N GLU A 189 -2.43 -27.99 -5.48
CA GLU A 189 -1.73 -26.76 -5.91
C GLU A 189 -0.83 -27.09 -7.10
N ASP A 190 -0.24 -26.06 -7.70
CA ASP A 190 0.64 -26.15 -8.87
C ASP A 190 -0.03 -26.85 -10.08
N ILE A 191 -1.32 -26.57 -10.30
CA ILE A 191 -2.12 -27.17 -11.37
C ILE A 191 -2.65 -26.16 -12.37
N ASP A 192 -2.96 -26.62 -13.58
CA ASP A 192 -3.85 -25.88 -14.47
C ASP A 192 -5.30 -26.12 -14.04
N VAL A 193 -6.07 -25.04 -13.88
CA VAL A 193 -7.49 -25.11 -13.49
C VAL A 193 -8.21 -23.85 -13.95
N GLY A 194 -9.44 -24.01 -14.43
CA GLY A 194 -10.16 -22.94 -15.11
C GLY A 194 -9.88 -22.90 -16.60
N PHE A 195 -10.77 -22.26 -17.36
CA PHE A 195 -10.59 -22.07 -18.80
C PHE A 195 -11.37 -20.85 -19.28
N GLY A 196 -10.86 -20.19 -20.31
CA GLY A 196 -11.52 -19.05 -20.92
C GLY A 196 -10.55 -18.25 -21.76
N THR A 197 -10.66 -16.92 -21.69
CA THR A 197 -9.69 -16.02 -22.33
C THR A 197 -8.75 -15.48 -21.27
N TRP A 198 -7.48 -15.84 -21.37
CA TRP A 198 -6.42 -15.41 -20.46
C TRP A 198 -5.74 -14.14 -20.96
N ASP A 199 -5.18 -13.36 -20.05
CA ASP A 199 -4.25 -12.28 -20.34
C ASP A 199 -2.80 -12.69 -20.04
N ASP A 200 -1.85 -11.80 -20.32
CA ASP A 200 -0.41 -12.03 -20.09
C ASP A 200 -0.03 -12.16 -18.60
N ASN A 201 -0.98 -12.06 -17.66
CA ASN A 201 -0.77 -12.23 -16.21
C ASN A 201 -1.50 -13.47 -15.66
N ASP A 202 -1.75 -14.47 -16.52
CA ASP A 202 -2.40 -15.72 -16.13
C ASP A 202 -3.75 -15.48 -15.43
N THR A 203 -4.51 -14.50 -15.93
CA THR A 203 -5.80 -14.08 -15.37
C THR A 203 -6.92 -14.23 -16.40
N LEU A 204 -8.07 -14.77 -15.99
CA LEU A 204 -9.24 -14.90 -16.86
C LEU A 204 -9.91 -13.53 -17.08
N THR A 205 -9.76 -12.98 -18.28
CA THR A 205 -10.42 -11.72 -18.70
C THR A 205 -11.94 -11.85 -18.82
N THR A 206 -12.42 -13.02 -19.23
CA THR A 206 -13.84 -13.41 -19.16
C THR A 206 -14.33 -13.55 -17.72
N GLY A 207 -13.39 -13.73 -16.79
CA GLY A 207 -13.59 -14.14 -15.41
C GLY A 207 -14.42 -15.41 -15.27
N TRP A 208 -14.87 -15.66 -14.04
CA TRP A 208 -15.63 -16.84 -13.63
C TRP A 208 -16.54 -16.48 -12.44
N TYR A 209 -17.49 -17.36 -12.12
CA TYR A 209 -18.51 -17.10 -11.10
C TYR A 209 -19.03 -18.38 -10.46
N PHE A 210 -19.71 -18.24 -9.33
CA PHE A 210 -20.31 -19.37 -8.62
C PHE A 210 -21.78 -19.57 -8.93
N LYS A 211 -22.21 -20.84 -8.85
CA LYS A 211 -23.61 -21.24 -8.70
C LYS A 211 -23.76 -22.19 -7.52
N ASN A 212 -24.93 -22.17 -6.90
CA ASN A 212 -25.32 -23.11 -5.85
C ASN A 212 -26.73 -23.64 -6.15
N GLY A 213 -27.00 -24.89 -5.83
CA GLY A 213 -28.33 -25.47 -5.94
C GLY A 213 -28.26 -26.95 -6.27
N GLU A 214 -29.02 -27.40 -7.25
CA GLU A 214 -29.01 -28.77 -7.72
C GLU A 214 -28.93 -28.76 -9.25
N TYR A 215 -27.86 -29.34 -9.82
CA TYR A 215 -27.73 -29.60 -11.25
C TYR A 215 -27.50 -31.08 -11.51
N CYS A 216 -28.49 -31.73 -12.10
CA CYS A 216 -28.68 -33.17 -12.03
C CYS A 216 -28.13 -33.87 -13.27
N PHE A 217 -26.90 -34.38 -13.23
CA PHE A 217 -26.25 -34.85 -14.46
C PHE A 217 -26.40 -36.36 -14.76
N GLY A 218 -26.94 -37.15 -13.83
CA GLY A 218 -27.22 -38.58 -14.00
C GLY A 218 -28.39 -38.90 -14.93
N ARG A 219 -28.50 -40.15 -15.41
CA ARG A 219 -29.55 -40.64 -16.34
C ARG A 219 -30.78 -41.23 -15.65
N SER A 220 -31.08 -40.87 -14.40
CA SER A 220 -32.25 -41.44 -13.71
C SER A 220 -32.77 -40.58 -12.56
N THR A 221 -34.04 -40.20 -12.61
CA THR A 221 -35.09 -40.00 -11.59
C THR A 221 -34.75 -39.23 -10.33
N LEU A 222 -35.29 -38.01 -10.22
CA LEU A 222 -35.18 -37.11 -9.07
C LEU A 222 -36.53 -36.42 -8.78
N ILE A 223 -36.96 -36.52 -7.52
CA ILE A 223 -37.83 -35.55 -6.82
C ILE A 223 -37.05 -35.30 -5.53
N THR A 224 -36.43 -34.13 -5.35
CA THR A 224 -35.59 -33.89 -4.16
C THR A 224 -35.71 -32.49 -3.60
N SER A 225 -35.41 -32.33 -2.31
CA SER A 225 -35.31 -31.04 -1.63
C SER A 225 -33.95 -30.92 -0.93
N LEU A 226 -33.19 -29.88 -1.22
CA LEU A 226 -31.90 -29.53 -0.60
C LEU A 226 -32.02 -28.17 0.10
N ALA A 227 -31.57 -28.05 1.35
CA ALA A 227 -31.53 -26.76 2.05
C ALA A 227 -30.11 -26.21 2.16
N LEU A 228 -29.93 -24.91 1.89
CA LEU A 228 -28.67 -24.16 1.98
C LEU A 228 -28.83 -22.96 2.94
N THR A 229 -27.90 -22.72 3.86
CA THR A 229 -27.97 -21.56 4.79
C THR A 229 -26.64 -20.83 4.95
N LYS A 230 -26.71 -19.64 5.57
CA LYS A 230 -25.56 -18.84 6.00
C LYS A 230 -24.94 -19.44 7.26
N GLN A 231 -23.61 -19.44 7.32
CA GLN A 231 -22.88 -19.64 8.58
C GLN A 231 -23.08 -18.40 9.49
N ASN A 232 -23.95 -18.50 10.50
CA ASN A 232 -24.20 -17.40 11.44
C ASN A 232 -23.04 -17.25 12.45
N ALA A 233 -22.38 -16.10 12.45
CA ALA A 233 -21.62 -15.63 13.61
C ALA A 233 -22.60 -15.11 14.68
N PRO A 234 -22.38 -15.38 15.98
CA PRO A 234 -23.36 -15.07 17.01
C PRO A 234 -23.49 -13.55 17.25
N SER A 235 -24.73 -13.07 17.31
CA SER A 235 -25.08 -11.76 17.84
C SER A 235 -25.23 -11.83 19.37
N GLU A 236 -24.58 -10.92 20.07
CA GLU A 236 -24.81 -10.71 21.51
C GLU A 236 -26.25 -10.23 21.73
N SER A 237 -27.12 -11.10 22.24
CA SER A 237 -28.42 -10.70 22.78
C SER A 237 -28.43 -10.84 24.29
N LYS A 238 -28.69 -9.72 24.96
CA LYS A 238 -28.89 -9.61 26.41
C LYS A 238 -30.08 -10.46 26.84
N ILE A 239 -29.79 -11.41 27.72
CA ILE A 239 -30.77 -12.11 28.54
C ILE A 239 -31.52 -11.08 29.38
N THR A 240 -32.85 -10.99 29.20
CA THR A 240 -33.74 -10.39 30.19
C THR A 240 -34.73 -11.48 30.62
N THR A 241 -34.64 -11.85 31.90
CA THR A 241 -35.51 -12.82 32.55
C THR A 241 -36.86 -12.19 32.92
N SER A 242 -37.95 -12.82 32.53
CA SER A 242 -39.23 -12.69 33.25
C SER A 242 -39.97 -14.03 33.20
N GLU A 243 -40.03 -14.69 34.35
CA GLU A 243 -40.89 -15.82 34.63
C GLU A 243 -42.36 -15.37 34.68
N THR A 244 -43.25 -16.09 34.00
CA THR A 244 -44.64 -16.21 34.45
C THR A 244 -45.15 -17.61 34.15
N ASN A 245 -45.52 -18.30 35.22
CA ASN A 245 -46.16 -19.61 35.27
C ASN A 245 -47.55 -19.57 34.62
N VAL A 246 -47.81 -20.48 33.67
CA VAL A 246 -49.18 -20.97 33.38
C VAL A 246 -49.11 -22.48 33.12
N ASN A 247 -49.95 -23.20 33.86
CA ASN A 247 -50.10 -24.66 33.91
C ASN A 247 -51.24 -25.10 32.96
N VAL A 248 -50.97 -25.91 31.92
CA VAL A 248 -51.97 -26.69 31.13
C VAL A 248 -51.26 -27.94 30.53
N PRO A 249 -51.90 -29.13 30.43
CA PRO A 249 -51.21 -30.42 30.57
C PRO A 249 -50.75 -31.11 29.28
N HIS A 250 -49.85 -32.08 29.50
CA HIS A 250 -49.20 -33.02 28.59
C HIS A 250 -50.06 -33.61 27.46
N TYR A 251 -49.60 -33.41 26.21
CA TYR A 251 -49.53 -34.42 25.15
C TYR A 251 -48.35 -34.06 24.24
N GLY A 252 -47.44 -35.00 23.98
CA GLY A 252 -46.33 -34.83 23.01
C GLY A 252 -44.91 -34.70 23.61
N LEU A 253 -44.49 -35.66 24.45
CA LEU A 253 -43.13 -35.68 25.02
C LEU A 253 -42.03 -36.21 24.06
N GLY A 254 -42.35 -36.64 22.84
CA GLY A 254 -41.35 -37.16 21.90
C GLY A 254 -40.66 -36.08 21.05
N GLU A 255 -41.43 -35.15 20.47
CA GLU A 255 -40.90 -34.18 19.50
C GLU A 255 -40.26 -32.95 20.15
N ALA A 256 -40.78 -32.51 21.30
CA ALA A 256 -40.20 -31.38 22.03
C ALA A 256 -38.85 -31.72 22.68
N GLU A 257 -38.65 -32.98 23.08
CA GLU A 257 -37.38 -33.47 23.65
C GLU A 257 -36.35 -33.74 22.55
N LEU A 258 -36.78 -34.17 21.37
CA LEU A 258 -35.95 -34.27 20.16
C LEU A 258 -35.49 -32.88 19.68
N ALA A 259 -36.40 -31.89 19.61
CA ALA A 259 -36.09 -30.52 19.21
C ALA A 259 -35.17 -29.81 20.22
N LYS A 260 -35.30 -30.12 21.52
CA LYS A 260 -34.45 -29.57 22.59
C LYS A 260 -33.07 -30.23 22.64
N ASN A 261 -32.98 -31.53 22.32
CA ASN A 261 -31.70 -32.23 22.15
C ASN A 261 -31.00 -31.82 20.85
N MET A 262 -31.74 -31.63 19.75
CA MET A 262 -31.22 -31.07 18.50
C MET A 262 -30.79 -29.62 18.67
N SER A 263 -31.49 -28.78 19.44
CA SER A 263 -31.05 -27.41 19.75
C SER A 263 -29.83 -27.39 20.65
N SER A 264 -29.67 -28.38 21.54
CA SER A 264 -28.51 -28.55 22.41
C SER A 264 -27.29 -29.06 21.65
N ILE A 265 -27.47 -30.01 20.73
CA ILE A 265 -26.42 -30.58 19.89
C ILE A 265 -26.01 -29.58 18.81
N SER A 266 -26.96 -28.90 18.17
CA SER A 266 -26.66 -27.78 17.26
C SER A 266 -26.05 -26.60 18.01
N ALA A 267 -26.47 -26.27 19.24
CA ALA A 267 -25.77 -25.29 20.06
C ALA A 267 -24.36 -25.75 20.47
N ALA A 268 -24.12 -27.05 20.67
CA ALA A 268 -22.81 -27.59 21.00
C ALA A 268 -21.88 -27.71 19.77
N LEU A 269 -22.42 -27.98 18.58
CA LEU A 269 -21.73 -28.00 17.29
C LEU A 269 -21.54 -26.60 16.72
N VAL A 270 -22.49 -25.69 16.92
CA VAL A 270 -22.30 -24.25 16.69
C VAL A 270 -21.32 -23.71 17.71
N ARG A 271 -21.32 -24.18 18.97
CA ARG A 271 -20.32 -23.78 19.96
C ARG A 271 -18.94 -24.33 19.63
N ARG A 272 -18.81 -25.58 19.16
CA ARG A 272 -17.54 -26.17 18.70
C ARG A 272 -17.07 -25.62 17.36
N GLY A 273 -17.99 -25.39 16.44
CA GLY A 273 -17.78 -24.69 15.18
C GLY A 273 -17.38 -23.25 15.44
N THR A 274 -18.01 -22.54 16.39
CA THR A 274 -17.57 -21.23 16.89
C THR A 274 -16.37 -21.33 17.80
N GLU A 275 -16.00 -22.45 18.40
CA GLU A 275 -14.76 -22.63 19.18
C GLU A 275 -13.61 -23.03 18.27
N VAL A 276 -13.85 -23.60 17.08
CA VAL A 276 -12.88 -23.86 16.01
C VAL A 276 -12.76 -22.64 15.11
N ILE A 277 -13.87 -21.96 14.83
CA ILE A 277 -13.94 -20.63 14.22
C ILE A 277 -13.52 -19.58 15.23
N SER A 278 -13.62 -19.76 16.55
CA SER A 278 -13.01 -18.88 17.59
C SER A 278 -11.69 -19.36 18.10
N ALA A 279 -11.24 -20.58 17.86
CA ALA A 279 -9.84 -20.94 17.97
C ALA A 279 -9.13 -20.45 16.71
N ARG A 280 -9.78 -20.48 15.53
CA ARG A 280 -9.35 -19.78 14.32
C ARG A 280 -9.62 -18.28 14.33
N LEU A 281 -10.57 -17.73 15.11
CA LEU A 281 -10.85 -16.30 15.47
C LEU A 281 -10.24 -15.91 16.82
N GLN A 282 -9.52 -16.76 17.52
CA GLN A 282 -8.53 -16.37 18.54
C GLN A 282 -7.15 -16.45 17.92
N THR A 283 -6.94 -17.42 17.03
CA THR A 283 -5.95 -17.36 15.95
C THR A 283 -6.38 -16.36 14.86
N SER A 284 -7.59 -15.76 14.88
CA SER A 284 -8.11 -14.69 13.96
C SER A 284 -8.33 -13.32 14.66
N GLN A 285 -8.61 -13.27 15.97
CA GLN A 285 -8.41 -12.08 16.81
C GLN A 285 -6.92 -11.82 16.99
N GLN A 286 -6.08 -12.85 16.86
CA GLN A 286 -4.66 -12.66 16.70
C GLN A 286 -4.27 -11.96 15.41
N PRO A 287 -4.82 -12.17 14.21
CA PRO A 287 -4.61 -11.38 13.01
C PRO A 287 -5.38 -10.10 13.02
N LEU A 288 -6.53 -9.90 13.67
CA LEU A 288 -6.98 -8.51 13.84
C LEU A 288 -5.97 -7.73 14.69
N ILE A 289 -5.52 -8.27 15.83
CA ILE A 289 -4.49 -7.64 16.67
C ILE A 289 -3.11 -7.62 15.99
N LYS A 290 -2.71 -8.65 15.22
CA LYS A 290 -1.42 -8.75 14.49
C LYS A 290 -1.44 -7.98 13.17
N GLU A 291 -2.59 -7.78 12.54
CA GLU A 291 -2.82 -6.88 11.41
C GLU A 291 -2.82 -5.45 11.95
N TRP A 292 -3.50 -5.15 13.05
CA TRP A 292 -3.39 -3.83 13.68
C TRP A 292 -1.96 -3.57 14.17
N ILE A 293 -1.28 -4.56 14.75
CA ILE A 293 0.15 -4.48 15.12
C ILE A 293 1.01 -4.39 13.85
N GLY A 294 0.71 -5.12 12.79
CA GLY A 294 1.47 -5.16 11.53
C GLY A 294 1.32 -3.87 10.74
N ILE A 295 0.09 -3.38 10.56
CA ILE A 295 -0.25 -2.05 10.04
C ILE A 295 0.38 -0.97 10.91
N PHE A 296 0.31 -1.10 12.25
CA PHE A 296 0.96 -0.16 13.16
C PHE A 296 2.49 -0.20 13.01
N LEU A 297 3.09 -1.38 12.85
CA LEU A 297 4.53 -1.55 12.65
C LEU A 297 4.95 -0.95 11.30
N VAL A 298 4.26 -1.27 10.21
CA VAL A 298 4.47 -0.66 8.89
C VAL A 298 4.34 0.85 8.97
N PHE A 299 3.25 1.35 9.57
CA PHE A 299 3.04 2.79 9.75
C PHE A 299 4.16 3.42 10.60
N PHE A 300 4.53 2.78 11.71
CA PHE A 300 5.58 3.26 12.61
C PHE A 300 6.94 3.26 11.93
N THR A 301 7.28 2.22 11.15
CA THR A 301 8.52 2.10 10.39
C THR A 301 8.57 3.16 9.30
N VAL A 302 7.51 3.30 8.49
CA VAL A 302 7.39 4.37 7.49
C VAL A 302 7.51 5.76 8.15
N PHE A 303 6.85 5.97 9.29
CA PHE A 303 6.89 7.23 10.02
C PHE A 303 8.28 7.51 10.60
N ALA A 304 8.91 6.53 11.25
CA ALA A 304 10.22 6.66 11.87
C ALA A 304 11.34 6.88 10.84
N PHE A 305 11.35 6.09 9.76
CA PHE A 305 12.28 6.29 8.65
C PHE A 305 11.98 7.58 7.89
N GLY A 306 10.70 7.95 7.74
CA GLY A 306 10.30 9.24 7.20
C GLY A 306 10.87 10.40 8.03
N LEU A 307 10.77 10.35 9.36
CA LEU A 307 11.38 11.34 10.26
C LEU A 307 12.91 11.33 10.16
N ALA A 308 13.54 10.16 10.11
CA ALA A 308 14.99 10.04 9.98
C ALA A 308 15.51 10.64 8.66
N ILE A 309 14.84 10.34 7.55
CA ILE A 309 15.16 10.88 6.22
C ILE A 309 14.94 12.39 6.20
N ASN A 310 13.82 12.89 6.74
CA ASN A 310 13.59 14.33 6.87
C ASN A 310 14.65 15.01 7.74
N TRP A 311 15.11 14.33 8.79
CA TRP A 311 16.18 14.84 9.64
C TRP A 311 17.51 14.95 8.90
N VAL A 312 17.88 13.93 8.10
CA VAL A 312 19.09 13.95 7.26
C VAL A 312 18.97 15.04 6.19
N ALA A 313 17.83 15.12 5.52
CA ALA A 313 17.58 16.13 4.49
C ALA A 313 17.70 17.54 5.07
N TYR A 314 17.06 17.80 6.20
CA TYR A 314 17.14 19.10 6.87
C TYR A 314 18.55 19.40 7.40
N THR A 315 19.10 18.52 8.24
CA THR A 315 20.30 18.81 9.00
C THR A 315 21.56 18.69 8.14
N CYS A 316 21.69 17.60 7.38
CA CYS A 316 22.89 17.31 6.61
C CYS A 316 22.86 17.98 5.22
N ALA A 317 21.76 17.84 4.49
CA ALA A 317 21.68 18.26 3.09
C ALA A 317 21.28 19.74 2.88
N GLU A 318 20.55 20.33 3.83
CA GLU A 318 20.26 21.76 3.84
C GLU A 318 21.21 22.50 4.78
N VAL A 319 21.10 22.32 6.10
CA VAL A 319 21.83 23.14 7.07
C VAL A 319 23.35 23.00 6.89
N ILE A 320 23.92 21.82 7.10
CA ILE A 320 25.39 21.64 7.07
C ILE A 320 25.97 21.90 5.68
N ALA A 321 25.26 21.54 4.61
CA ALA A 321 25.68 21.86 3.24
C ALA A 321 25.72 23.37 2.99
N THR A 322 24.72 24.13 3.46
CA THR A 322 24.73 25.59 3.40
C THR A 322 25.91 26.17 4.17
N LEU A 323 26.21 25.67 5.38
CA LEU A 323 27.39 26.10 6.15
C LEU A 323 28.67 25.78 5.37
N ALA A 324 28.79 24.60 4.78
CA ALA A 324 29.99 24.17 4.07
C ALA A 324 30.26 25.00 2.80
N ALA A 325 29.21 25.53 2.16
CA ALA A 325 29.32 26.36 0.97
C ALA A 325 29.87 27.77 1.26
N ILE A 326 29.70 28.25 2.50
CA ILE A 326 30.09 29.60 2.92
C ILE A 326 31.27 29.60 3.90
N GLU A 327 31.55 28.49 4.59
CA GLU A 327 32.60 28.43 5.60
C GLU A 327 33.98 28.80 5.06
N ASP A 328 34.58 29.80 5.72
CA ASP A 328 35.97 30.21 5.51
C ASP A 328 36.71 30.21 6.86
N PRO A 329 37.53 29.17 7.14
CA PRO A 329 38.26 29.03 8.40
C PRO A 329 39.37 30.07 8.58
N ASN A 330 39.74 30.80 7.52
CA ASN A 330 40.76 31.85 7.56
C ASN A 330 40.14 33.26 7.63
N SER A 331 38.81 33.37 7.73
CA SER A 331 38.15 34.67 7.86
C SER A 331 38.33 35.22 9.29
N ASN A 332 38.69 36.50 9.40
CA ASN A 332 38.82 37.23 10.68
C ASN A 332 37.45 37.51 11.37
N SER A 333 36.38 36.83 10.94
CA SER A 333 35.05 36.99 11.50
C SER A 333 34.97 36.24 12.83
N THR A 334 34.83 36.97 13.94
CA THR A 334 34.69 36.38 15.28
C THR A 334 33.48 35.42 15.31
N PRO A 335 33.67 34.16 15.74
CA PRO A 335 32.56 33.22 15.88
C PRO A 335 31.58 33.70 16.97
N TYR A 336 30.31 33.30 16.86
CA TYR A 336 29.28 33.58 17.86
C TYR A 336 29.66 32.99 19.23
N ILE A 337 30.12 33.82 20.17
CA ILE A 337 30.38 33.45 21.56
C ILE A 337 29.11 33.75 22.37
N HIS A 338 28.58 32.73 23.05
CA HIS A 338 27.49 32.90 24.01
C HIS A 338 28.02 33.69 25.21
N LEU A 339 27.54 34.93 25.39
CA LEU A 339 27.88 35.79 26.53
C LEU A 339 27.13 35.36 27.79
N ASP A 340 27.37 34.13 28.26
CA ASP A 340 26.86 33.65 29.53
C ASP A 340 28.03 33.08 30.36
N ASN A 341 29.07 33.88 30.57
CA ASN A 341 29.92 33.80 31.77
C ASN A 341 30.82 35.05 31.84
N GLU A 342 30.34 36.13 32.44
CA GLU A 342 31.24 37.16 32.97
C GLU A 342 31.99 36.56 34.17
N THR A 343 33.23 36.13 33.95
CA THR A 343 34.37 36.33 34.86
C THR A 343 35.60 35.68 34.24
N THR A 344 36.34 36.38 33.37
CA THR A 344 37.76 36.04 33.17
C THR A 344 38.58 37.29 32.87
N ASN A 345 39.72 37.36 33.57
CA ASN A 345 40.67 38.46 33.72
C ASN A 345 41.27 38.97 32.39
N PRO A 346 41.65 40.26 32.28
CA PRO A 346 42.16 40.86 31.04
C PRO A 346 43.62 40.52 30.66
N ASP A 347 44.34 39.71 31.43
CA ASP A 347 45.82 39.62 31.36
C ASP A 347 46.38 38.24 30.92
N ASP A 348 45.64 37.43 30.14
CA ASP A 348 46.19 36.16 29.62
C ASP A 348 46.81 36.33 28.22
N PRO A 349 48.15 36.19 28.05
CA PRO A 349 48.84 36.50 26.79
C PRO A 349 48.84 35.33 25.79
N GLU A 350 47.80 34.49 25.76
CA GLU A 350 47.71 33.33 24.87
C GLU A 350 46.82 33.52 23.63
N LEU A 351 46.41 34.74 23.28
CA LEU A 351 45.65 35.02 22.05
C LEU A 351 46.56 35.33 20.84
N SER A 352 47.63 34.56 20.66
CA SER A 352 48.49 34.66 19.47
C SER A 352 49.10 33.32 19.08
N THR A 353 48.25 32.35 18.76
CA THR A 353 48.63 31.25 17.86
C THR A 353 47.52 31.06 16.83
N ILE A 354 47.76 31.60 15.62
CA ILE A 354 46.97 31.31 14.42
C ILE A 354 47.20 29.84 14.08
N THR A 355 46.46 28.96 14.75
CA THR A 355 46.33 27.56 14.35
C THR A 355 45.24 27.56 13.29
N THR A 356 45.59 27.20 12.06
CA THR A 356 44.64 26.99 10.96
C THR A 356 43.54 26.02 11.42
N SER A 357 42.43 26.58 11.92
CA SER A 357 41.43 25.77 12.59
C SER A 357 40.77 24.87 11.55
N LYS A 358 40.76 23.57 11.82
CA LYS A 358 40.12 22.58 10.96
C LYS A 358 38.66 23.04 10.72
N PRO A 359 38.17 23.09 9.46
CA PRO A 359 36.81 23.54 9.18
C PRO A 359 35.78 22.76 10.02
N ILE A 360 34.81 23.45 10.60
CA ILE A 360 33.74 22.89 11.42
C ILE A 360 32.91 21.92 10.57
N THR A 361 32.70 22.22 9.28
CA THR A 361 31.97 21.34 8.34
C THR A 361 32.80 20.21 7.76
N SER A 362 34.03 20.00 8.23
CA SER A 362 34.88 18.87 7.80
C SER A 362 34.29 17.51 8.14
N ASP A 363 33.46 17.44 9.19
CA ASP A 363 32.74 16.24 9.61
C ASP A 363 31.33 16.58 10.12
N PHE A 364 30.37 15.69 9.88
CA PHE A 364 29.00 15.84 10.34
C PHE A 364 28.92 15.89 11.87
N ARG A 365 29.71 15.06 12.55
CA ARG A 365 29.70 15.03 14.02
C ARG A 365 30.15 16.35 14.62
N THR A 366 31.22 16.93 14.08
CA THR A 366 31.72 18.26 14.49
C THR A 366 30.70 19.35 14.20
N ALA A 367 30.10 19.37 13.01
CA ALA A 367 29.10 20.36 12.64
C ALA A 367 27.82 20.25 13.48
N ILE A 368 27.33 19.04 13.75
CA ILE A 368 26.15 18.80 14.61
C ILE A 368 26.44 19.22 16.05
N ASN A 369 27.62 18.87 16.58
CA ASN A 369 28.01 19.28 17.92
C ASN A 369 28.10 20.81 18.04
N HIS A 370 28.68 21.48 17.05
CA HIS A 370 28.71 22.95 16.98
C HIS A 370 27.30 23.56 16.96
N LEU A 371 26.38 22.99 16.18
CA LEU A 371 24.99 23.45 16.17
C LEU A 371 24.25 23.20 17.49
N ARG A 372 24.57 22.09 18.18
CA ARG A 372 24.02 21.78 19.50
C ARG A 372 24.54 22.73 20.58
N THR A 373 25.84 23.03 20.60
CA THR A 373 26.43 23.94 21.58
C THR A 373 25.84 25.34 21.44
N LEU A 374 25.71 25.85 20.21
CA LEU A 374 25.05 27.13 19.93
C LEU A 374 23.58 27.17 20.33
N GLY A 375 22.94 26.01 20.39
CA GLY A 375 21.52 25.86 20.70
C GLY A 375 21.19 25.53 22.15
N GLY A 376 22.17 25.57 23.07
CA GLY A 376 21.98 25.28 24.49
C GLY A 376 22.05 23.79 24.86
N GLY A 377 22.61 22.94 24.00
CA GLY A 377 22.93 21.54 24.29
C GLY A 377 21.78 20.53 24.23
N GLY A 378 20.54 20.98 23.97
CA GLY A 378 19.38 20.11 23.85
C GLY A 378 19.34 19.25 22.58
N PHE A 379 18.57 18.16 22.62
CA PHE A 379 18.37 17.29 21.45
C PHE A 379 17.74 18.03 20.27
N PHE A 380 16.84 18.99 20.55
CA PHE A 380 16.17 19.80 19.53
C PHE A 380 16.93 21.07 19.12
N SER A 381 18.14 21.28 19.65
CA SER A 381 18.93 22.51 19.42
C SER A 381 19.33 22.70 17.95
N THR A 382 19.43 21.63 17.17
CA THR A 382 19.72 21.69 15.73
C THR A 382 18.54 22.14 14.87
N PHE A 383 17.32 22.24 15.42
CA PHE A 383 16.08 22.45 14.67
C PHE A 383 15.57 23.90 14.66
N ARG A 384 16.45 24.89 14.92
CA ARG A 384 16.06 26.31 15.04
C ARG A 384 15.42 26.91 13.77
N GLY A 385 15.54 26.27 12.60
CA GLY A 385 14.83 26.63 11.36
C GLY A 385 13.82 25.58 10.87
N PHE A 386 13.62 24.49 11.63
CA PHE A 386 12.86 23.33 11.17
C PHE A 386 11.39 23.62 10.95
N ARG A 387 10.76 24.51 11.75
CA ARG A 387 9.35 24.89 11.56
C ARG A 387 9.11 25.58 10.22
N MET A 388 10.05 26.40 9.76
CA MET A 388 9.95 27.05 8.43
C MET A 388 10.23 26.07 7.31
N TYR A 389 11.19 25.17 7.51
CA TYR A 389 11.46 24.08 6.59
C TYR A 389 10.24 23.16 6.43
N LEU A 390 9.58 22.80 7.53
CA LEU A 390 8.36 21.98 7.52
C LEU A 390 7.23 22.71 6.79
N ALA A 391 7.00 23.99 7.10
CA ALA A 391 6.00 24.80 6.40
C ALA A 391 6.26 24.89 4.89
N PHE A 392 7.53 24.99 4.48
CA PHE A 392 7.93 24.95 3.07
C PHE A 392 7.64 23.60 2.43
N ILE A 393 8.03 22.49 3.08
CA ILE A 393 7.76 21.14 2.58
C ILE A 393 6.27 20.88 2.45
N TRP A 394 5.46 21.23 3.45
CA TRP A 394 4.02 21.01 3.40
C TRP A 394 3.33 21.89 2.35
N LEU A 395 3.80 23.11 2.14
CA LEU A 395 3.32 23.97 1.06
C LEU A 395 3.66 23.37 -0.30
N ASP A 396 4.90 22.93 -0.49
CA ASP A 396 5.41 22.32 -1.72
C ASP A 396 4.66 21.01 -2.03
N ALA A 397 4.54 20.11 -1.04
CA ALA A 397 3.80 18.86 -1.15
C ALA A 397 2.30 19.06 -1.37
N GLY A 398 1.66 19.96 -0.62
CA GLY A 398 0.25 20.28 -0.78
C GLY A 398 -0.06 20.84 -2.16
N LEU A 399 0.79 21.72 -2.67
CA LEU A 399 0.61 22.30 -4.00
C LEU A 399 0.88 21.28 -5.11
N ALA A 400 1.90 20.42 -4.95
CA ALA A 400 2.15 19.29 -5.84
C ALA A 400 0.97 18.27 -5.89
N LEU A 401 0.21 18.11 -4.80
CA LEU A 401 -0.97 17.24 -4.74
C LEU A 401 -2.25 17.90 -5.29
N LEU A 402 -2.42 19.22 -5.09
CA LEU A 402 -3.64 19.94 -5.48
C LEU A 402 -3.64 20.33 -6.97
N ILE A 403 -2.51 20.69 -7.57
CA ILE A 403 -2.43 21.11 -8.98
C ILE A 403 -2.94 20.03 -9.97
N PRO A 404 -2.58 18.74 -9.84
CA PRO A 404 -3.11 17.69 -10.72
C PRO A 404 -4.64 17.53 -10.66
N MET A 405 -5.27 17.87 -9.53
CA MET A 405 -6.71 17.72 -9.31
C MET A 405 -7.55 18.69 -10.17
N PHE A 406 -6.97 19.82 -10.59
CA PHE A 406 -7.69 20.88 -11.31
C PHE A 406 -7.24 21.08 -12.77
N ILE A 407 -6.11 20.48 -13.20
CA ILE A 407 -5.55 20.70 -14.54
C ILE A 407 -5.11 19.35 -15.15
N PRO A 408 -5.96 18.68 -15.95
CA PRO A 408 -5.67 17.37 -16.51
C PRO A 408 -4.87 17.49 -17.83
N VAL A 409 -3.58 17.87 -17.81
CA VAL A 409 -2.69 17.79 -19.01
C VAL A 409 -1.20 17.57 -18.64
N PRO A 410 -0.43 16.67 -19.31
CA PRO A 410 0.92 16.28 -18.90
C PRO A 410 2.05 17.32 -19.12
N ILE A 411 1.90 18.27 -20.06
CA ILE A 411 2.99 19.15 -20.50
C ILE A 411 3.06 20.47 -19.69
N HIS A 412 1.97 20.85 -19.01
CA HIS A 412 1.90 22.07 -18.20
C HIS A 412 2.36 21.89 -16.74
N MET A 413 2.53 20.64 -16.28
CA MET A 413 2.92 20.33 -14.90
C MET A 413 4.31 20.87 -14.52
N GLY A 414 5.27 20.88 -15.46
CA GLY A 414 6.61 21.38 -15.21
C GLY A 414 6.67 22.90 -15.02
N LEU A 415 5.90 23.65 -15.82
CA LEU A 415 5.90 25.12 -15.79
C LEU A 415 5.11 25.64 -14.56
N VAL A 416 4.01 24.98 -14.20
CA VAL A 416 3.26 25.30 -12.98
C VAL A 416 4.07 24.92 -11.72
N SER A 417 4.76 23.78 -11.72
CA SER A 417 5.67 23.40 -10.60
C SER A 417 6.86 24.36 -10.49
N PHE A 418 7.44 24.79 -11.62
CA PHE A 418 8.48 25.81 -11.66
C PHE A 418 8.00 27.14 -11.06
N MET A 419 6.86 27.64 -11.53
CA MET A 419 6.31 28.92 -11.04
C MET A 419 5.96 28.84 -9.56
N THR A 420 5.47 27.69 -9.12
CA THR A 420 5.17 27.40 -7.72
C THR A 420 6.42 27.43 -6.83
N ASP A 421 7.45 26.65 -7.15
CA ASP A 421 8.68 26.56 -6.36
C ASP A 421 9.41 27.92 -6.37
N PHE A 422 9.41 28.59 -7.52
CA PHE A 422 9.98 29.92 -7.67
C PHE A 422 9.26 30.95 -6.77
N ILE A 423 7.94 31.02 -6.83
CA ILE A 423 7.12 31.94 -6.03
C ILE A 423 7.29 31.60 -4.54
N GLY A 424 7.18 30.32 -4.15
CA GLY A 424 7.32 29.86 -2.77
C GLY A 424 8.69 30.22 -2.16
N ARG A 425 9.78 29.95 -2.88
CA ARG A 425 11.14 30.31 -2.43
C ARG A 425 11.35 31.82 -2.36
N MET A 426 10.80 32.59 -3.31
CA MET A 426 10.88 34.05 -3.26
C MET A 426 10.09 34.63 -2.09
N PHE A 427 8.89 34.11 -1.81
CA PHE A 427 8.12 34.50 -0.63
C PHE A 427 8.83 34.17 0.68
N LEU A 428 9.48 33.00 0.79
CA LEU A 428 10.20 32.62 2.02
C LEU A 428 11.51 33.39 2.20
N ALA A 429 12.25 33.66 1.13
CA ALA A 429 13.49 34.42 1.21
C ALA A 429 13.27 35.86 1.71
N THR A 430 12.04 36.38 1.62
CA THR A 430 11.77 37.81 1.71
C THR A 430 10.51 38.20 2.49
N GLY A 431 9.81 37.21 3.04
CA GLY A 431 8.56 37.36 3.76
C GLY A 431 8.78 37.92 5.16
N LYS A 432 9.09 39.21 5.28
CA LYS A 432 9.05 39.92 6.55
C LYS A 432 7.63 39.90 7.10
N ARG A 433 7.36 39.07 8.11
CA ARG A 433 6.13 39.12 8.91
C ARG A 433 6.43 39.64 10.33
N HIS A 434 5.45 40.29 10.96
CA HIS A 434 5.58 40.78 12.33
C HIS A 434 5.52 39.60 13.30
N GLY A 435 6.70 39.07 13.67
CA GLY A 435 6.88 38.03 14.68
C GLY A 435 8.36 37.83 15.02
N PHE A 436 8.68 37.42 16.25
CA PHE A 436 10.05 37.27 16.77
C PHE A 436 10.97 36.41 15.87
N ILE A 437 10.40 35.42 15.18
CA ILE A 437 11.14 34.47 14.33
C ILE A 437 11.44 35.05 12.92
N TYR A 438 10.63 35.99 12.43
CA TYR A 438 10.68 36.49 11.04
C TYR A 438 11.45 37.82 10.88
N ARG A 439 11.98 38.39 11.98
CA ARG A 439 12.80 39.61 11.95
C ARG A 439 14.09 39.46 11.14
N ARG A 440 14.60 38.23 10.96
CA ARG A 440 15.88 37.94 10.29
C ARG A 440 15.76 37.79 8.77
N MET A 441 14.57 37.91 8.18
CA MET A 441 14.36 37.77 6.73
C MET A 441 14.55 39.10 5.99
N LEU A 442 15.05 39.02 4.75
CA LEU A 442 15.21 40.18 3.85
C LEU A 442 13.85 40.78 3.49
N GLY A 443 13.79 42.08 3.19
CA GLY A 443 12.53 42.72 2.77
C GLY A 443 12.29 42.60 1.25
N TYR A 444 11.05 42.78 0.81
CA TYR A 444 10.66 42.73 -0.62
C TYR A 444 11.52 43.60 -1.54
N GLN A 445 12.09 44.71 -1.04
CA GLN A 445 12.98 45.59 -1.78
C GLN A 445 14.25 44.90 -2.33
N HIS A 446 14.63 43.74 -1.77
CA HIS A 446 15.80 42.99 -2.19
C HIS A 446 15.48 41.90 -3.23
N TRP A 447 14.22 41.77 -3.69
CA TRP A 447 13.80 40.76 -4.67
C TRP A 447 14.59 40.83 -5.96
N ARG A 448 14.77 42.04 -6.51
CA ARG A 448 15.48 42.24 -7.79
C ARG A 448 16.93 41.75 -7.73
N ARG A 449 17.50 41.63 -6.53
CA ARG A 449 18.88 41.22 -6.30
C ARG A 449 19.04 39.70 -6.27
N ILE A 450 18.13 38.98 -5.61
CA ILE A 450 18.17 37.51 -5.49
C ILE A 450 17.41 36.79 -6.61
N ALA A 451 16.46 37.45 -7.28
CA ALA A 451 15.62 36.86 -8.30
C ALA A 451 16.42 36.20 -9.45
N PRO A 452 17.48 36.78 -10.02
CA PRO A 452 18.20 36.16 -11.13
C PRO A 452 18.81 34.80 -10.77
N VAL A 453 19.44 34.70 -9.60
CA VAL A 453 20.03 33.43 -9.13
C VAL A 453 18.94 32.44 -8.70
N ALA A 454 17.82 32.93 -8.17
CA ALA A 454 16.66 32.10 -7.85
C ALA A 454 16.04 31.51 -9.12
N VAL A 455 15.88 32.29 -10.20
CA VAL A 455 15.40 31.79 -11.50
C VAL A 455 16.32 30.69 -12.01
N LEU A 456 17.64 30.93 -12.03
CA LEU A 456 18.62 29.92 -12.47
C LEU A 456 18.50 28.62 -11.67
N HIS A 457 18.43 28.72 -10.34
CA HIS A 457 18.27 27.57 -9.46
C HIS A 457 16.96 26.81 -9.75
N ASN A 458 15.83 27.51 -9.84
CA ASN A 458 14.53 26.87 -10.08
C ASN A 458 14.45 26.23 -11.48
N VAL A 459 15.06 26.83 -12.51
CA VAL A 459 15.09 26.26 -13.88
C VAL A 459 15.86 24.95 -13.84
N VAL A 460 17.05 24.95 -13.23
CA VAL A 460 17.89 23.77 -13.11
C VAL A 460 17.21 22.66 -12.31
N MET A 461 16.55 23.00 -11.20
CA MET A 461 15.79 22.04 -10.40
C MET A 461 14.55 21.49 -11.14
N SER A 462 13.84 22.32 -11.90
CA SER A 462 12.63 21.90 -12.64
C SER A 462 12.95 21.02 -13.85
N VAL A 463 14.03 21.32 -14.57
CA VAL A 463 14.57 20.46 -15.64
C VAL A 463 14.99 19.11 -15.04
N THR A 464 15.72 19.15 -13.92
CA THR A 464 16.14 17.94 -13.20
C THR A 464 14.92 17.12 -12.75
N TYR A 465 13.90 17.75 -12.19
CA TYR A 465 12.66 17.07 -11.74
C TYR A 465 11.93 16.39 -12.90
N SER A 466 11.70 17.12 -14.00
CA SER A 466 10.96 16.64 -15.16
C SER A 466 11.66 15.44 -15.83
N VAL A 467 12.99 15.47 -15.90
CA VAL A 467 13.78 14.39 -16.48
C VAL A 467 13.89 13.19 -15.54
N ASN A 468 14.00 13.41 -14.21
CA ASN A 468 13.93 12.31 -13.24
C ASN A 468 12.57 11.61 -13.24
N LEU A 469 11.47 12.34 -13.44
CA LEU A 469 10.14 11.76 -13.60
C LEU A 469 10.01 10.96 -14.91
N ALA A 470 10.68 11.38 -15.99
CA ALA A 470 10.76 10.58 -17.21
C ALA A 470 11.62 9.32 -17.02
N ALA A 471 12.71 9.42 -16.25
CA ALA A 471 13.61 8.32 -15.91
C ALA A 471 13.03 7.33 -14.88
N SER A 472 12.04 7.73 -14.09
CA SER A 472 11.41 6.88 -13.07
C SER A 472 10.72 5.64 -13.63
N ARG A 473 10.19 5.75 -14.85
CA ARG A 473 9.62 4.62 -15.60
C ARG A 473 10.68 3.56 -15.94
N PHE A 474 11.94 3.95 -16.03
CA PHE A 474 13.07 3.04 -16.26
C PHE A 474 13.66 2.52 -14.95
N VAL A 475 13.79 3.38 -13.92
CA VAL A 475 14.27 2.98 -12.58
C VAL A 475 13.34 1.95 -11.95
N GLY A 476 12.02 2.14 -12.05
CA GLY A 476 11.04 1.17 -11.56
C GLY A 476 11.18 -0.21 -12.21
N ARG A 477 11.48 -0.26 -13.53
CA ARG A 477 11.76 -1.51 -14.24
C ARG A 477 13.05 -2.18 -13.79
N VAL A 478 14.13 -1.41 -13.57
CA VAL A 478 15.41 -1.95 -13.11
C VAL A 478 15.31 -2.47 -11.67
N ILE A 479 14.62 -1.74 -10.78
CA ILE A 479 14.39 -2.18 -9.40
C ILE A 479 13.51 -3.44 -9.37
N TRP A 480 12.49 -3.53 -10.22
CA TRP A 480 11.65 -4.73 -10.36
C TRP A 480 12.46 -5.97 -10.79
N VAL A 481 13.40 -5.79 -11.74
CA VAL A 481 14.31 -6.85 -12.18
C VAL A 481 15.31 -7.26 -11.09
N ILE A 482 15.85 -6.30 -10.33
CA ILE A 482 16.80 -6.59 -9.23
C ILE A 482 16.11 -7.27 -8.04
N LEU A 483 14.84 -6.95 -7.79
CA LEU A 483 14.04 -7.54 -6.71
C LEU A 483 13.45 -8.93 -7.07
N GLY A 484 13.83 -9.51 -8.22
CA GLY A 484 13.46 -10.88 -8.58
C GLY A 484 12.11 -11.01 -9.30
N GLY A 485 11.56 -9.93 -9.87
CA GLY A 485 10.43 -10.03 -10.77
C GLY A 485 10.83 -10.81 -12.03
N GLU A 486 10.06 -11.83 -12.39
CA GLU A 486 10.38 -12.68 -13.53
C GLU A 486 10.46 -11.89 -14.85
N HIS A 487 11.36 -12.35 -15.73
CA HIS A 487 11.55 -11.78 -17.05
C HIS A 487 10.34 -12.09 -17.94
N GLY A 488 9.43 -11.12 -18.08
CA GLY A 488 8.49 -11.12 -19.20
C GLY A 488 9.27 -11.23 -20.52
N LYS A 489 9.08 -12.33 -21.24
CA LYS A 489 9.66 -12.56 -22.57
C LYS A 489 9.09 -11.52 -23.55
N GLY A 490 9.78 -10.39 -23.70
CA GLY A 490 9.26 -9.33 -24.55
C GLY A 490 10.14 -8.10 -24.78
N SER A 491 11.48 -8.19 -24.73
CA SER A 491 12.36 -7.27 -25.48
C SER A 491 13.80 -7.76 -25.45
N SER A 492 14.25 -8.30 -26.58
CA SER A 492 15.67 -8.63 -26.80
C SER A 492 16.44 -7.32 -27.04
N GLY A 493 17.13 -6.83 -26.01
CA GLY A 493 18.22 -5.85 -26.13
C GLY A 493 18.06 -4.60 -25.26
N GLY A 494 18.63 -4.59 -24.05
CA GLY A 494 18.72 -3.33 -23.28
C GLY A 494 19.07 -3.41 -21.78
N ASN A 495 19.36 -4.57 -21.20
CA ASN A 495 19.34 -4.71 -19.74
C ASN A 495 20.55 -4.10 -19.00
N ALA A 496 21.71 -3.91 -19.64
CA ALA A 496 22.87 -3.25 -19.01
C ALA A 496 23.08 -1.79 -19.50
N GLU A 497 22.82 -1.52 -20.77
CA GLU A 497 23.02 -0.20 -21.38
C GLU A 497 22.00 0.83 -20.88
N GLY A 498 20.75 0.43 -20.64
CA GLY A 498 19.71 1.30 -20.07
C GLY A 498 20.00 1.71 -18.62
N GLY A 499 20.53 0.80 -17.80
CA GLY A 499 20.89 1.08 -16.41
C GLY A 499 22.06 2.06 -16.27
N ILE A 500 23.11 1.87 -17.09
CA ILE A 500 24.26 2.79 -17.15
C ILE A 500 23.81 4.17 -17.62
N GLY A 501 22.95 4.25 -18.65
CA GLY A 501 22.38 5.51 -19.13
C GLY A 501 21.65 6.28 -18.04
N VAL A 502 20.85 5.61 -17.21
CA VAL A 502 20.13 6.22 -16.09
C VAL A 502 21.08 6.72 -14.99
N VAL A 503 22.10 5.93 -14.62
CA VAL A 503 23.09 6.35 -13.60
C VAL A 503 23.89 7.54 -14.09
N LEU A 504 24.35 7.53 -15.34
CA LEU A 504 25.08 8.65 -15.95
C LEU A 504 24.21 9.90 -16.02
N LEU A 505 22.94 9.75 -16.34
CA LEU A 505 21.97 10.85 -16.37
C LEU A 505 21.76 11.46 -14.97
N ILE A 506 21.57 10.63 -13.95
CA ILE A 506 21.45 11.07 -12.54
C ILE A 506 22.73 11.78 -12.10
N MET A 507 23.91 11.20 -12.38
CA MET A 507 25.20 11.83 -12.07
C MET A 507 25.35 13.18 -12.76
N PHE A 508 24.99 13.29 -14.04
CA PHE A 508 25.03 14.54 -14.79
C PHE A 508 24.16 15.62 -14.13
N PHE A 509 22.95 15.27 -13.70
CA PHE A 509 22.07 16.22 -13.00
C PHE A 509 22.56 16.59 -11.60
N LEU A 510 23.18 15.66 -10.87
CA LEU A 510 23.83 15.98 -9.60
C LEU A 510 24.98 16.98 -9.80
N LEU A 511 25.80 16.77 -10.84
CA LEU A 511 26.89 17.68 -11.20
C LEU A 511 26.39 19.05 -11.66
N LEU A 512 25.16 19.16 -12.18
CA LEU A 512 24.54 20.44 -12.55
C LEU A 512 23.90 21.15 -11.34
N THR A 513 23.14 20.42 -10.53
CA THR A 513 22.33 20.98 -9.43
C THR A 513 23.17 21.43 -8.24
N VAL A 514 24.19 20.64 -7.87
CA VAL A 514 25.01 20.89 -6.67
C VAL A 514 25.79 22.21 -6.77
N PRO A 515 26.46 22.56 -7.89
CA PRO A 515 27.07 23.87 -8.10
C PRO A 515 26.07 25.03 -8.04
N VAL A 516 24.91 24.88 -8.70
CA VAL A 516 23.90 25.95 -8.77
C VAL A 516 23.33 26.24 -7.38
N LYS A 517 23.13 25.20 -6.56
CA LYS A 517 22.74 25.35 -5.15
C LYS A 517 23.81 26.06 -4.32
N ALA A 518 25.10 25.79 -4.57
CA ALA A 518 26.20 26.49 -3.90
C ALA A 518 26.25 27.97 -4.28
N ILE A 519 26.08 28.29 -5.57
CA ILE A 519 26.03 29.67 -6.08
C ILE A 519 24.86 30.42 -5.44
N PHE A 520 23.66 29.84 -5.46
CA PHE A 520 22.48 30.43 -4.82
C PHE A 520 22.73 30.72 -3.35
N THR A 521 23.32 29.76 -2.62
CA THR A 521 23.64 29.91 -1.20
C THR A 521 24.63 31.05 -0.93
N ARG A 522 25.71 31.15 -1.72
CA ARG A 522 26.74 32.18 -1.55
C ARG A 522 26.21 33.58 -1.90
N VAL A 523 25.41 33.71 -2.95
CA VAL A 523 24.72 34.98 -3.28
C VAL A 523 23.73 35.37 -2.17
N ALA A 524 22.97 34.42 -1.63
CA ALA A 524 22.07 34.69 -0.51
C ALA A 524 22.83 35.09 0.76
N ALA A 525 23.97 34.46 1.03
CA ALA A 525 24.82 34.78 2.18
C ALA A 525 25.48 36.17 2.08
N SER A 526 25.78 36.66 0.87
CA SER A 526 26.29 38.02 0.68
C SER A 526 25.26 39.10 1.02
N MET A 527 23.98 38.74 1.14
CA MET A 527 22.88 39.64 1.45
C MET A 527 22.54 39.67 2.94
N LEU A 528 23.32 38.99 3.81
CA LEU A 528 23.08 39.00 5.24
C LEU A 528 23.28 40.42 5.82
N PRO A 529 22.34 40.93 6.64
CA PRO A 529 22.49 42.23 7.31
C PRO A 529 23.76 42.30 8.17
N GLU A 530 24.45 43.45 8.15
CA GLU A 530 25.74 43.62 8.84
C GLU A 530 25.63 43.44 10.37
N GLY A 531 24.48 43.75 10.98
CA GLY A 531 24.26 43.67 12.43
C GLY A 531 23.81 42.32 12.99
N LEU A 532 23.82 41.24 12.18
CA LEU A 532 23.59 39.88 12.68
C LEU A 532 24.94 39.17 12.78
N ASP A 533 25.21 38.40 13.83
CA ASP A 533 26.43 37.59 13.90
C ASP A 533 26.26 36.28 13.12
N PRO A 534 27.27 35.85 12.35
CA PRO A 534 27.18 34.59 11.61
C PRO A 534 27.36 33.40 12.54
N ILE A 535 26.67 32.29 12.23
CA ILE A 535 26.71 31.03 12.98
C ILE A 535 28.11 30.37 12.92
N LEU A 536 28.89 30.70 11.89
CA LEU A 536 30.24 30.19 11.66
C LEU A 536 31.15 31.29 11.08
N PRO A 537 32.48 31.13 11.17
CA PRO A 537 33.44 32.00 10.51
C PRO A 537 33.21 32.01 8.99
N PHE A 538 32.90 33.18 8.46
CA PHE A 538 32.59 33.39 7.06
C PHE A 538 32.98 34.81 6.65
N ASP A 539 33.68 34.94 5.52
CA ASP A 539 33.97 36.23 4.89
C ASP A 539 32.77 36.78 4.11
N ARG A 540 32.07 37.74 4.71
CA ARG A 540 30.91 38.43 4.10
C ARG A 540 31.25 39.18 2.82
N ARG A 541 32.50 39.62 2.67
CA ARG A 541 32.94 40.41 1.52
C ARG A 541 33.44 39.53 0.38
N PHE A 542 33.57 38.21 0.60
CA PHE A 542 34.06 37.24 -0.39
C PHE A 542 35.33 37.72 -1.11
N GLY A 543 36.34 38.13 -0.36
CA GLY A 543 37.60 38.68 -0.87
C GLY A 543 37.49 40.12 -1.37
N GLY A 544 36.60 40.93 -0.79
CA GLY A 544 36.42 42.35 -1.14
C GLY A 544 35.55 42.60 -2.38
N LYS A 545 34.81 41.59 -2.85
CA LYS A 545 33.92 41.68 -4.02
C LYS A 545 32.56 42.30 -3.72
N VAL A 546 32.16 42.30 -2.45
CA VAL A 546 30.94 42.94 -1.98
C VAL A 546 31.31 44.25 -1.28
N ILE A 547 30.86 45.38 -1.82
CA ILE A 547 31.14 46.73 -1.30
C ILE A 547 29.83 47.35 -0.84
N PRO A 548 29.66 47.64 0.47
CA PRO A 548 28.38 48.11 1.03
C PRO A 548 28.04 49.57 0.68
N GLU A 549 29.01 50.40 0.33
CA GLU A 549 28.78 51.80 -0.06
C GLU A 549 29.40 52.09 -1.43
N GLY A 550 28.55 52.19 -2.46
CA GLY A 550 28.92 52.71 -3.79
C GLY A 550 29.35 51.69 -4.87
N GLY A 551 29.25 50.38 -4.63
CA GLY A 551 29.60 49.32 -5.58
C GLY A 551 28.51 48.23 -5.75
N SER A 552 28.87 47.06 -6.27
CA SER A 552 27.98 45.89 -6.31
C SER A 552 27.70 45.41 -4.88
N GLU A 553 26.55 45.79 -4.33
CA GLU A 553 26.10 45.39 -2.98
C GLU A 553 25.83 43.88 -2.84
N THR A 554 25.88 43.11 -3.94
CA THR A 554 25.65 41.67 -3.95
C THR A 554 26.68 40.95 -4.80
N LEU A 555 27.04 39.73 -4.40
CA LEU A 555 27.93 38.88 -5.15
C LEU A 555 27.27 38.45 -6.47
N SER A 556 27.95 38.63 -7.60
CA SER A 556 27.45 38.17 -8.90
C SER A 556 27.43 36.63 -8.97
N ILE A 557 26.56 36.04 -9.81
CA ILE A 557 26.45 34.57 -10.03
C ILE A 557 27.82 33.99 -10.41
N MET A 558 28.56 34.66 -11.30
CA MET A 558 29.88 34.21 -11.74
C MET A 558 30.91 34.33 -10.62
N GLU A 559 30.90 35.46 -9.90
CA GLU A 559 31.81 35.71 -8.78
C GLU A 559 31.58 34.75 -7.61
N ALA A 560 30.32 34.36 -7.38
CA ALA A 560 29.96 33.38 -6.36
C ALA A 560 30.60 32.01 -6.60
N TRP A 561 30.73 31.60 -7.86
CA TRP A 561 31.44 30.37 -8.21
C TRP A 561 32.97 30.56 -8.19
N THR A 562 33.49 31.62 -8.80
CA THR A 562 34.95 31.81 -8.92
C THR A 562 35.63 32.06 -7.58
N THR A 563 34.97 32.74 -6.64
CA THR A 563 35.46 32.97 -5.26
C THR A 563 35.34 31.74 -4.36
N PHE A 564 34.69 30.67 -4.83
CA PHE A 564 34.56 29.44 -4.06
C PHE A 564 35.86 28.65 -4.14
N GLU A 565 36.68 28.68 -3.11
CA GLU A 565 37.98 27.99 -3.09
C GLU A 565 37.84 26.48 -3.35
N TRP A 566 38.81 25.87 -4.02
CA TRP A 566 38.80 24.44 -4.36
C TRP A 566 38.68 23.53 -3.12
N SER A 567 39.40 23.85 -2.03
CA SER A 567 39.33 23.09 -0.78
C SER A 567 37.92 23.09 -0.19
N ALA A 568 37.24 24.23 -0.24
CA ALA A 568 35.87 24.42 0.22
C ALA A 568 34.85 23.75 -0.72
N ARG A 569 35.07 23.77 -2.05
CA ARG A 569 34.26 23.02 -3.03
C ARG A 569 34.27 21.53 -2.72
N VAL A 570 35.46 20.93 -2.59
CA VAL A 570 35.60 19.50 -2.31
C VAL A 570 34.90 19.12 -1.01
N ARG A 571 35.02 19.96 0.03
CA ARG A 571 34.32 19.76 1.31
C ARG A 571 32.80 19.79 1.15
N TYR A 572 32.27 20.80 0.46
CA TYR A 572 30.83 20.91 0.18
C TYR A 572 30.28 19.72 -0.62
N PHE A 573 30.97 19.31 -1.68
CA PHE A 573 30.58 18.12 -2.46
C PHE A 573 30.61 16.85 -1.61
N LYS A 574 31.63 16.67 -0.75
CA LYS A 574 31.69 15.54 0.20
C LYS A 574 30.52 15.54 1.17
N VAL A 575 30.17 16.70 1.73
CA VAL A 575 29.01 16.86 2.62
C VAL A 575 27.73 16.44 1.90
N PHE A 576 27.52 16.93 0.69
CA PHE A 576 26.34 16.61 -0.10
C PHE A 576 26.27 15.10 -0.44
N LEU A 577 27.37 14.52 -0.91
CA LEU A 577 27.43 13.11 -1.28
C LEU A 577 27.24 12.19 -0.07
N LYS A 578 27.80 12.53 1.10
CA LYS A 578 27.57 11.79 2.34
C LYS A 578 26.12 11.87 2.79
N ALA A 579 25.47 13.04 2.67
CA ALA A 579 24.05 13.18 2.99
C ALA A 579 23.18 12.32 2.06
N LEU A 580 23.46 12.36 0.75
CA LEU A 580 22.78 11.51 -0.25
C LEU A 580 22.96 10.02 0.06
N ALA A 581 24.19 9.59 0.36
CA ALA A 581 24.47 8.20 0.71
C ALA A 581 23.70 7.75 1.97
N LEU A 582 23.58 8.63 2.97
CA LEU A 582 22.83 8.34 4.19
C LEU A 582 21.32 8.25 3.91
N GLU A 583 20.76 9.12 3.07
CA GLU A 583 19.36 9.03 2.65
C GLU A 583 19.07 7.75 1.86
N VAL A 584 19.94 7.37 0.92
CA VAL A 584 19.80 6.11 0.16
C VAL A 584 19.89 4.91 1.10
N ALA A 585 20.86 4.90 2.02
CA ALA A 585 21.01 3.81 2.98
C ALA A 585 19.77 3.67 3.89
N LEU A 586 19.24 4.79 4.40
CA LEU A 586 17.99 4.79 5.19
C LEU A 586 16.79 4.35 4.35
N GLY A 587 16.69 4.80 3.10
CA GLY A 587 15.61 4.42 2.19
C GLY A 587 15.62 2.94 1.84
N VAL A 588 16.80 2.37 1.54
CA VAL A 588 16.97 0.94 1.26
C VAL A 588 16.67 0.12 2.52
N LEU A 589 17.24 0.49 3.67
CA LEU A 589 17.00 -0.22 4.93
C LEU A 589 15.53 -0.17 5.33
N GLY A 590 14.91 1.01 5.30
CA GLY A 590 13.50 1.19 5.61
C GLY A 590 12.60 0.45 4.62
N GLY A 591 12.93 0.48 3.32
CA GLY A 591 12.21 -0.26 2.29
C GLY A 591 12.29 -1.77 2.47
N LEU A 592 13.47 -2.31 2.76
CA LEU A 592 13.65 -3.75 3.06
C LEU A 592 12.88 -4.17 4.31
N LEU A 593 12.87 -3.33 5.35
CA LEU A 593 12.09 -3.57 6.57
C LEU A 593 10.59 -3.56 6.28
N VAL A 594 10.09 -2.56 5.55
CA VAL A 594 8.68 -2.49 5.14
C VAL A 594 8.31 -3.69 4.26
N ILE A 595 9.16 -4.11 3.33
CA ILE A 595 8.93 -5.33 2.53
C ILE A 595 8.88 -6.56 3.44
N GLY A 596 9.78 -6.66 4.43
CA GLY A 596 9.77 -7.73 5.42
C GLY A 596 8.50 -7.74 6.28
N GLU A 597 8.06 -6.57 6.73
CA GLU A 597 6.82 -6.37 7.51
C GLU A 597 5.58 -6.66 6.66
N LEU A 598 5.55 -6.23 5.39
CA LEU A 598 4.47 -6.53 4.44
C LEU A 598 4.44 -8.01 4.09
N LYS A 599 5.58 -8.65 3.85
CA LYS A 599 5.66 -10.11 3.67
C LYS A 599 5.18 -10.82 4.92
N TRP A 600 5.61 -10.39 6.11
CA TRP A 600 5.14 -10.96 7.37
C TRP A 600 3.63 -10.79 7.53
N LEU A 601 3.07 -9.64 7.15
CA LEU A 601 1.63 -9.37 7.15
C LEU A 601 0.91 -10.30 6.15
N LEU A 602 1.40 -10.41 4.91
CA LEU A 602 0.79 -11.17 3.83
C LEU A 602 0.91 -12.70 4.00
N TYR A 603 2.02 -13.22 4.52
CA TYR A 603 2.24 -14.65 4.78
C TYR A 603 1.72 -15.10 6.16
N SER A 604 1.12 -14.19 6.94
CA SER A 604 0.46 -14.54 8.21
C SER A 604 -1.02 -14.89 8.05
N HIS A 605 -1.52 -14.91 6.81
CA HIS A 605 -2.87 -15.27 6.42
C HIS A 605 -2.94 -16.67 5.81
#